data_AF-A0A9D0GBK8-F1
#
_entry.id   AF-A0A9D0GBK8-F1
#
_cell.length_a   1.000
_cell.length_b   1.000
_cell.length_c   1.000
_cell.angle_alpha   90.00
_cell.angle_beta   90.00
_cell.angle_gamma   90.00
#
_symmetry.space_group_name_H-M   'P 1'
#
loop_
_entity.id
_entity.type
_entity.pdbx_description
1 polymer ?
#
loop_
_entity_poly.entity_id
_entity_poly.type
_entity_poly.pdbx_seq_one_letter_code
_entity_poly.pdbx_strand_id
1 'polypeptide(L)'
;LLPQNVWSVAVNPAVSIAVTRVMRDLKLPTLAHNHDFYWERVDGVCLTCDSAVELADKYIPPHDPGIHHAVINSLAQRELAERKGIHARVVPNVFDFDGPPWQPDDYNADLRERIGLRENDVMILQATRVVARKGIELAVDLVQALDTPGRRARLQRTGLYDGRPFDADSRIVLVLAGYTRDDTSGGYVQRLREKITDAGIDALFIGDMIDHERRQEGERKIYSLWDTYVHADFVTYPSWWEGWGNQLLEAVRAKLPIALFEYPVYVADIKARGFRAVSFGDTIYSRDARGLIHVKPEIIEAAADETVALLTDAARRREMVEHNFQVARRYFSLGALRDHLEALMPG
;
A
#
# COMPACT_ATOMS: atom_id res chain seq x y z
N LEU A 1 3.39 -11.24 26.43
CA LEU A 1 2.67 -10.09 25.83
C LEU A 1 3.14 -9.88 24.40
N LEU A 2 2.23 -9.45 23.50
CA LEU A 2 2.54 -9.15 22.10
C LEU A 2 2.05 -7.75 21.71
N PRO A 3 2.59 -6.67 22.31
CA PRO A 3 2.16 -5.32 21.98
C PRO A 3 2.51 -4.97 20.52
N GLN A 4 1.51 -4.51 19.77
CA GLN A 4 1.66 -3.99 18.41
C GLN A 4 1.65 -2.46 18.46
N ASN A 5 2.76 -1.81 18.11
CA ASN A 5 2.91 -0.34 18.06
C ASN A 5 2.67 0.44 19.38
N VAL A 6 2.40 -0.24 20.51
CA VAL A 6 2.11 0.40 21.80
C VAL A 6 3.31 1.20 22.34
N TRP A 7 4.53 0.75 22.06
CA TRP A 7 5.78 1.33 22.58
C TRP A 7 6.61 2.06 21.54
N SER A 8 6.05 2.36 20.36
CA SER A 8 6.84 2.97 19.28
C SER A 8 6.23 4.26 18.74
N VAL A 9 4.90 4.35 18.65
CA VAL A 9 4.21 5.45 17.95
C VAL A 9 4.04 6.72 18.81
N ALA A 10 4.15 6.60 20.13
CA ALA A 10 4.00 7.69 21.12
C ALA A 10 2.65 8.44 21.17
N VAL A 11 1.62 7.99 20.43
CA VAL A 11 0.29 8.63 20.42
C VAL A 11 -0.50 8.48 21.73
N ASN A 12 -0.18 7.46 22.54
CA ASN A 12 -0.79 7.26 23.85
C ASN A 12 0.26 6.85 24.90
N PRO A 13 1.02 7.82 25.45
CA PRO A 13 2.10 7.55 26.39
C PRO A 13 1.62 6.90 27.68
N ALA A 14 0.38 7.16 28.11
CA ALA A 14 -0.21 6.54 29.29
C ALA A 14 -0.33 5.01 29.13
N VAL A 15 -0.76 4.54 27.95
CA VAL A 15 -0.82 3.11 27.64
C VAL A 15 0.60 2.51 27.57
N SER A 16 1.56 3.20 26.96
CA SER A 16 2.96 2.76 26.93
C SER A 16 3.51 2.52 28.35
N ILE A 17 3.26 3.44 29.28
CA ILE A 17 3.65 3.31 30.69
C ILE A 17 2.91 2.15 31.36
N ALA A 18 1.58 2.10 31.22
CA ALA A 18 0.75 1.09 31.88
C ALA A 18 1.13 -0.33 31.45
N VAL A 19 1.27 -0.58 30.15
CA VAL A 19 1.68 -1.90 29.64
C VAL A 19 3.10 -2.25 30.09
N THR A 20 4.01 -1.28 30.18
CA THR A 20 5.36 -1.52 30.71
C THR A 20 5.32 -1.95 32.18
N ARG A 21 4.49 -1.30 33.00
CA ARG A 21 4.31 -1.67 34.42
C ARG A 21 3.73 -3.06 34.57
N VAL A 22 2.63 -3.36 33.87
CA VAL A 22 2.00 -4.69 33.89
C VAL A 22 2.99 -5.78 33.47
N MET A 23 3.76 -5.53 32.41
CA MET A 23 4.79 -6.47 31.94
C MET A 23 5.84 -6.75 33.02
N ARG A 24 6.35 -5.71 33.69
CA ARG A 24 7.34 -5.85 34.77
C ARG A 24 6.78 -6.52 36.02
N ASP A 25 5.63 -6.06 36.50
CA ASP A 25 5.02 -6.52 37.75
C ASP A 25 4.62 -8.00 37.65
N LEU A 26 4.12 -8.42 36.49
CA LEU A 26 3.71 -9.80 36.23
C LEU A 26 4.82 -10.65 35.59
N LYS A 27 6.01 -10.08 35.34
CA LYS A 27 7.17 -10.73 34.71
C LYS A 27 6.80 -11.45 33.41
N LEU A 28 6.01 -10.79 32.56
CA LEU A 28 5.49 -11.40 31.34
C LEU A 28 6.55 -11.41 30.24
N PRO A 29 6.90 -12.57 29.66
CA PRO A 29 7.76 -12.61 28.49
C PRO A 29 7.10 -11.83 27.35
N THR A 30 7.86 -10.97 26.68
CA THR A 30 7.27 -10.00 25.76
C THR A 30 8.01 -9.94 24.44
N LEU A 31 7.25 -10.01 23.35
CA LEU A 31 7.72 -9.71 21.99
C LEU A 31 6.99 -8.44 21.52
N ALA A 32 7.69 -7.31 21.53
CA ALA A 32 7.17 -6.03 21.06
C ALA A 32 7.36 -5.93 19.55
N HIS A 33 6.26 -5.82 18.81
CA HIS A 33 6.30 -5.71 17.36
C HIS A 33 5.94 -4.28 16.94
N ASN A 34 6.95 -3.57 16.44
CA ASN A 34 6.89 -2.14 16.15
C ASN A 34 6.91 -1.91 14.63
N HIS A 35 5.84 -1.34 14.11
CA HIS A 35 5.63 -1.06 12.70
C HIS A 35 6.04 0.36 12.32
N ASP A 36 5.82 1.29 13.24
CA ASP A 36 6.12 2.71 13.05
C ASP A 36 6.70 3.29 14.33
N PHE A 37 7.58 4.29 14.20
CA PHE A 37 8.14 5.03 15.32
C PHE A 37 7.74 6.51 15.31
N TYR A 38 7.70 7.12 16.50
CA TYR A 38 7.32 8.53 16.64
C TYR A 38 8.24 9.48 15.87
N TRP A 39 9.51 9.11 15.67
CA TRP A 39 10.49 9.91 14.91
C TRP A 39 10.38 9.77 13.39
N GLU A 40 9.59 8.80 12.89
CA GLU A 40 9.33 8.63 11.45
C GLU A 40 8.21 9.54 10.96
N ARG A 41 7.43 10.11 11.89
CA ARG A 41 6.32 10.99 11.56
C ARG A 41 6.84 12.41 11.37
N VAL A 42 6.66 12.91 10.15
CA VAL A 42 6.96 14.30 9.80
C VAL A 42 5.92 15.28 10.34
N ASP A 43 4.69 14.82 10.60
CA ASP A 43 3.57 15.65 11.08
C ASP A 43 2.95 15.09 12.37
N GLY A 44 2.71 15.98 13.35
CA GLY A 44 1.76 15.78 14.45
C GLY A 44 2.29 15.16 15.75
N VAL A 45 3.41 14.43 15.75
CA VAL A 45 3.99 13.85 16.98
C VAL A 45 5.43 14.31 17.13
N CYS A 46 5.70 15.15 18.12
CA CYS A 46 7.04 15.63 18.44
C CYS A 46 7.24 15.68 19.96
N LEU A 47 8.47 15.45 20.40
CA LEU A 47 8.85 15.61 21.80
C LEU A 47 9.07 17.11 22.06
N THR A 48 8.20 17.73 22.84
CA THR A 48 8.15 19.20 22.98
C THR A 48 8.80 19.75 24.24
N CYS A 49 9.15 18.89 25.20
CA CYS A 49 9.79 19.28 26.46
C CYS A 49 10.62 18.14 27.05
N ASP A 50 11.46 18.46 28.04
CA ASP A 50 12.34 17.50 28.72
C ASP A 50 11.56 16.31 29.30
N SER A 51 10.39 16.54 29.90
CA SER A 51 9.54 15.47 30.41
C SER A 51 9.07 14.51 29.31
N ALA A 52 8.79 15.01 28.11
CA ALA A 52 8.41 14.17 26.97
C ALA A 52 9.60 13.34 26.48
N VAL A 53 10.80 13.93 26.46
CA VAL A 53 12.04 13.23 26.13
C VAL A 53 12.33 12.11 27.13
N GLU A 54 12.24 12.40 28.44
CA GLU A 54 12.44 11.41 29.50
C GLU A 54 11.43 10.25 29.39
N LEU A 55 10.16 10.57 29.14
CA LEU A 55 9.11 9.56 28.96
C LEU A 55 9.39 8.68 27.75
N ALA A 56 9.73 9.29 26.61
CA ALA A 56 10.04 8.56 25.38
C ALA A 56 11.28 7.67 25.57
N ASP A 57 12.27 8.13 26.33
CA ASP A 57 13.44 7.31 26.68
C ASP A 57 13.10 6.11 27.54
N LYS A 58 12.25 6.30 28.54
CA LYS A 58 11.93 5.25 29.49
C LYS A 58 10.93 4.22 28.97
N TYR A 59 10.03 4.61 28.06
CA TYR A 59 8.85 3.80 27.72
C TYR A 59 8.57 3.67 26.21
N ILE A 60 9.35 4.31 25.32
CA ILE A 60 9.02 4.38 23.88
C ILE A 60 10.25 4.17 22.97
N PRO A 61 10.67 2.92 22.73
CA PRO A 61 10.32 1.72 23.48
C PRO A 61 11.20 1.53 24.73
N PRO A 62 10.73 0.78 25.75
CA PRO A 62 11.49 0.57 26.98
C PRO A 62 12.71 -0.34 26.79
N HIS A 63 13.80 -0.01 27.49
CA HIS A 63 15.03 -0.80 27.57
C HIS A 63 14.92 -1.90 28.64
N ASP A 64 14.03 -2.87 28.43
CA ASP A 64 13.82 -3.96 29.36
C ASP A 64 14.39 -5.28 28.80
N PRO A 65 15.23 -6.02 29.55
CA PRO A 65 15.79 -7.29 29.09
C PRO A 65 14.72 -8.39 28.91
N GLY A 66 13.53 -8.23 29.51
CA GLY A 66 12.39 -9.14 29.29
C GLY A 66 11.65 -8.94 27.97
N ILE A 67 12.09 -7.99 27.12
CA ILE A 67 11.47 -7.67 25.84
C ILE A 67 12.39 -8.07 24.69
N HIS A 68 11.88 -8.91 23.81
CA HIS A 68 12.38 -9.05 22.46
C HIS A 68 11.71 -8.01 21.57
N HIS A 69 12.50 -7.20 20.87
CA HIS A 69 11.96 -6.22 19.93
C HIS A 69 11.97 -6.80 18.51
N ALA A 70 10.85 -6.61 17.80
CA ALA A 70 10.71 -6.89 16.39
C ALA A 70 10.27 -5.62 15.65
N VAL A 71 10.80 -5.44 14.45
CA VAL A 71 10.47 -4.33 13.56
C VAL A 71 10.15 -4.86 12.16
N ILE A 72 9.37 -4.13 11.39
CA ILE A 72 8.91 -4.64 10.09
C ILE A 72 9.92 -4.48 8.96
N ASN A 73 10.94 -3.63 9.10
CA ASN A 73 11.93 -3.36 8.06
C ASN A 73 13.34 -3.10 8.63
N SER A 74 14.35 -3.23 7.78
CA SER A 74 15.76 -3.05 8.15
C SER A 74 16.15 -1.60 8.42
N LEU A 75 15.40 -0.62 7.88
CA LEU A 75 15.65 0.80 8.14
C LEU A 75 15.32 1.12 9.61
N ALA A 76 14.13 0.75 10.06
CA ALA A 76 13.67 0.87 11.44
C ALA A 76 14.55 0.08 12.41
N GLN A 77 15.06 -1.09 11.99
CA GLN A 77 16.03 -1.86 12.80
C GLN A 77 17.29 -1.06 13.09
N ARG A 78 17.87 -0.42 12.06
CA ARG A 78 19.08 0.39 12.20
C ARG A 78 18.79 1.65 13.02
N GLU A 79 17.72 2.37 12.71
CA GLU A 79 17.37 3.59 13.46
C GLU A 79 17.10 3.31 14.94
N LEU A 80 16.42 2.21 15.27
CA LEU A 80 16.17 1.83 16.66
C LEU A 80 17.48 1.53 17.40
N ALA A 81 18.42 0.84 16.75
CA ALA A 81 19.74 0.56 17.31
C ALA A 81 20.57 1.84 17.48
N GLU A 82 20.55 2.76 16.51
CA GLU A 82 21.32 4.00 16.56
C GLU A 82 20.76 5.00 17.58
N ARG A 83 19.43 5.16 17.63
CA ARG A 83 18.78 6.16 18.49
C ARG A 83 18.62 5.68 19.93
N LYS A 84 18.45 4.38 20.14
CA LYS A 84 18.12 3.79 21.46
C LYS A 84 19.06 2.68 21.88
N GLY A 85 20.03 2.24 21.07
CA GLY A 85 20.87 1.08 21.44
C GLY A 85 20.06 -0.22 21.62
N ILE A 86 18.84 -0.29 21.07
CA ILE A 86 17.96 -1.46 21.18
C ILE A 86 18.15 -2.33 19.95
N HIS A 87 18.53 -3.58 20.17
CA HIS A 87 18.55 -4.58 19.11
C HIS A 87 17.14 -5.14 18.87
N ALA A 88 16.75 -5.18 17.60
CA ALA A 88 15.49 -5.78 17.16
C ALA A 88 15.73 -6.78 16.02
N ARG A 89 14.80 -7.71 15.83
CA ARG A 89 14.76 -8.59 14.66
C ARG A 89 13.79 -8.05 13.62
N VAL A 90 14.13 -8.17 12.34
CA VAL A 90 13.20 -7.87 11.26
C VAL A 90 12.18 -9.01 11.13
N VAL A 91 10.91 -8.67 11.32
CA VAL A 91 9.74 -9.54 11.12
C VAL A 91 8.78 -8.77 10.20
N PRO A 92 8.80 -9.01 8.88
CA PRO A 92 8.01 -8.23 7.94
C PRO A 92 6.51 -8.50 8.08
N ASN A 93 5.68 -7.61 7.53
CA ASN A 93 4.27 -7.94 7.36
C ASN A 93 4.13 -9.08 6.35
N VAL A 94 3.20 -9.98 6.65
CA VAL A 94 2.88 -11.15 5.83
C VAL A 94 1.42 -11.14 5.43
N PHE A 95 1.08 -11.97 4.46
CA PHE A 95 -0.28 -12.17 4.00
C PHE A 95 -0.62 -13.67 3.93
N ASP A 96 -1.90 -14.01 4.00
CA ASP A 96 -2.32 -15.40 3.80
C ASP A 96 -2.42 -15.72 2.29
N PHE A 97 -1.33 -16.29 1.76
CA PHE A 97 -1.24 -16.74 0.37
C PHE A 97 -1.81 -18.15 0.14
N ASP A 98 -2.06 -18.92 1.20
CA ASP A 98 -2.57 -20.29 1.11
C ASP A 98 -4.10 -20.38 1.29
N GLY A 99 -4.73 -19.31 1.82
CA GLY A 99 -6.18 -19.19 1.90
C GLY A 99 -6.92 -19.18 0.54
N PRO A 100 -8.26 -19.26 0.54
CA PRO A 100 -9.03 -19.13 -0.69
C PRO A 100 -8.85 -17.74 -1.33
N PRO A 101 -8.74 -17.63 -2.68
CA PRO A 101 -8.69 -16.33 -3.34
C PRO A 101 -10.05 -15.61 -3.22
N TRP A 102 -10.01 -14.28 -3.20
CA TRP A 102 -11.22 -13.48 -3.41
C TRP A 102 -11.67 -13.64 -4.87
N GLN A 103 -12.95 -13.94 -5.10
CA GLN A 103 -13.50 -14.22 -6.42
C GLN A 103 -14.76 -13.38 -6.68
N PRO A 104 -15.16 -13.25 -7.96
CA PRO A 104 -16.50 -12.78 -8.29
C PRO A 104 -17.56 -13.68 -7.65
N ASP A 105 -18.57 -13.07 -7.06
CA ASP A 105 -19.76 -13.72 -6.51
C ASP A 105 -20.99 -12.81 -6.66
N ASP A 106 -22.17 -13.30 -6.26
CA ASP A 106 -23.42 -12.54 -6.36
C ASP A 106 -23.38 -11.21 -5.58
N TYR A 107 -22.52 -11.12 -4.56
CA TYR A 107 -22.39 -9.90 -3.77
C TYR A 107 -21.60 -8.83 -4.52
N ASN A 108 -20.50 -9.15 -5.20
CA ASN A 108 -19.70 -8.15 -5.89
C ASN A 108 -19.98 -8.02 -7.40
N ALA A 109 -20.81 -8.89 -7.99
CA ALA A 109 -21.13 -8.88 -9.42
C ALA A 109 -21.61 -7.51 -9.95
N ASP A 110 -22.33 -6.73 -9.14
CA ASP A 110 -22.84 -5.41 -9.51
C ASP A 110 -21.87 -4.25 -9.22
N LEU A 111 -20.67 -4.50 -8.67
CA LEU A 111 -19.74 -3.46 -8.25
C LEU A 111 -19.43 -2.49 -9.39
N ARG A 112 -19.05 -3.01 -10.56
CA ARG A 112 -18.66 -2.20 -11.73
C ARG A 112 -19.79 -1.27 -12.16
N GLU A 113 -21.01 -1.80 -12.29
CA GLU A 113 -22.20 -1.02 -12.64
C GLU A 113 -22.48 0.07 -11.60
N ARG A 114 -22.44 -0.27 -10.31
CA ARG A 114 -22.75 0.69 -9.23
C ARG A 114 -21.79 1.85 -9.13
N ILE A 115 -20.51 1.64 -9.47
CA ILE A 115 -19.52 2.72 -9.49
C ILE A 115 -19.49 3.46 -10.83
N GLY A 116 -20.31 3.04 -11.81
CA GLY A 116 -20.43 3.67 -13.11
C GLY A 116 -19.38 3.24 -14.13
N LEU A 117 -18.76 2.08 -13.95
CA LEU A 117 -17.91 1.43 -14.96
C LEU A 117 -18.76 0.64 -15.95
N ARG A 118 -18.35 0.67 -17.22
CA ARG A 118 -18.89 -0.19 -18.28
C ARG A 118 -18.15 -1.51 -18.32
N GLU A 119 -18.69 -2.47 -19.06
CA GLU A 119 -18.10 -3.81 -19.22
C GLU A 119 -16.67 -3.76 -19.79
N ASN A 120 -16.45 -2.95 -20.83
CA ASN A 120 -15.17 -2.83 -21.54
C ASN A 120 -14.21 -1.76 -20.96
N ASP A 121 -14.62 -1.06 -19.91
CA ASP A 121 -13.74 -0.08 -19.26
C ASP A 121 -12.56 -0.79 -18.58
N VAL A 122 -11.37 -0.18 -18.66
CA VAL A 122 -10.18 -0.62 -17.92
C VAL A 122 -10.19 0.03 -16.54
N MET A 123 -10.21 -0.79 -15.49
CA MET A 123 -10.17 -0.33 -14.11
C MET A 123 -8.73 -0.29 -13.58
N ILE A 124 -8.19 0.93 -13.39
CA ILE A 124 -6.90 1.16 -12.74
C ILE A 124 -7.16 1.48 -11.26
N LEU A 125 -6.84 0.56 -10.37
CA LEU A 125 -7.19 0.62 -8.95
C LEU A 125 -6.09 1.29 -8.11
N GLN A 126 -6.47 2.32 -7.36
CA GLN A 126 -5.72 2.90 -6.25
C GLN A 126 -6.45 2.58 -4.94
N ALA A 127 -5.97 1.58 -4.20
CA ALA A 127 -6.61 1.03 -3.00
C ALA A 127 -6.10 1.63 -1.67
N THR A 128 -5.29 2.70 -1.72
CA THR A 128 -4.83 3.41 -0.51
C THR A 128 -5.74 4.56 -0.14
N ARG A 129 -5.68 4.96 1.13
CA ARG A 129 -6.12 6.28 1.62
C ARG A 129 -5.64 7.41 0.70
N VAL A 130 -6.45 8.45 0.54
CA VAL A 130 -6.12 9.59 -0.32
C VAL A 130 -5.38 10.66 0.48
N VAL A 131 -4.06 10.50 0.63
CA VAL A 131 -3.19 11.41 1.38
C VAL A 131 -1.85 11.64 0.65
N ALA A 132 -1.20 12.79 0.89
CA ALA A 132 -0.06 13.26 0.09
C ALA A 132 1.12 12.27 -0.03
N ARG A 133 1.42 11.51 1.04
CA ARG A 133 2.51 10.52 1.01
C ARG A 133 2.25 9.34 0.06
N LYS A 134 1.01 9.16 -0.39
CA LYS A 134 0.61 8.07 -1.30
C LYS A 134 0.87 8.38 -2.77
N GLY A 135 1.22 9.61 -3.11
CA GLY A 135 1.71 9.98 -4.44
C GLY A 135 0.72 9.72 -5.58
N ILE A 136 -0.60 9.75 -5.31
CA ILE A 136 -1.66 9.37 -6.26
C ILE A 136 -1.61 10.19 -7.56
N GLU A 137 -1.03 11.39 -7.51
CA GLU A 137 -0.74 12.21 -8.67
C GLU A 137 0.08 11.48 -9.76
N LEU A 138 0.92 10.49 -9.43
CA LEU A 138 1.64 9.68 -10.43
C LEU A 138 0.73 8.64 -11.10
N ALA A 139 -0.32 8.18 -10.41
CA ALA A 139 -1.35 7.34 -11.03
C ALA A 139 -2.17 8.14 -12.05
N VAL A 140 -2.40 9.43 -11.78
CA VAL A 140 -3.02 10.36 -12.74
C VAL A 140 -2.13 10.52 -13.97
N ASP A 141 -0.82 10.74 -13.79
CA ASP A 141 0.13 10.84 -14.90
C ASP A 141 0.18 9.57 -15.75
N LEU A 142 0.17 8.39 -15.10
CA LEU A 142 0.12 7.11 -15.80
C LEU A 142 -1.15 6.98 -16.64
N VAL A 143 -2.33 7.25 -16.07
CA VAL A 143 -3.61 7.14 -16.79
C VAL A 143 -3.68 8.13 -17.94
N GLN A 144 -3.20 9.36 -17.75
CA GLN A 144 -3.10 10.35 -18.83
C GLN A 144 -2.22 9.85 -19.98
N ALA A 145 -1.05 9.28 -19.66
CA ALA A 145 -0.14 8.74 -20.68
C ALA A 145 -0.72 7.51 -21.39
N LEU A 146 -1.47 6.65 -20.68
CA LEU A 146 -2.19 5.51 -21.24
C LEU A 146 -3.28 5.93 -22.22
N ASP A 147 -3.93 7.06 -21.98
CA ASP A 147 -5.06 7.53 -22.78
C ASP A 147 -4.66 8.29 -24.05
N THR A 148 -3.36 8.35 -24.36
CA THR A 148 -2.86 8.94 -25.61
C THR A 148 -3.36 8.17 -26.86
N PRO A 149 -3.59 8.85 -28.00
CA PRO A 149 -4.14 8.21 -29.21
C PRO A 149 -3.36 6.97 -29.69
N GLY A 150 -2.03 7.00 -29.59
CA GLY A 150 -1.18 5.87 -29.98
C GLY A 150 -1.36 4.63 -29.10
N ARG A 151 -1.50 4.81 -27.78
CA ARG A 151 -1.70 3.69 -26.84
C ARG A 151 -3.14 3.18 -26.87
N ARG A 152 -4.13 4.07 -26.99
CA ARG A 152 -5.53 3.69 -27.26
C ARG A 152 -5.64 2.85 -28.54
N ALA A 153 -5.00 3.26 -29.64
CA ALA A 153 -5.02 2.48 -30.88
C ALA A 153 -4.40 1.07 -30.73
N ARG A 154 -3.37 0.92 -29.89
CA ARG A 154 -2.78 -0.40 -29.59
C ARG A 154 -3.75 -1.28 -28.80
N LEU A 155 -4.42 -0.72 -27.79
CA LEU A 155 -5.48 -1.41 -27.03
C LEU A 155 -6.63 -1.82 -27.97
N GLN A 156 -7.10 -0.91 -28.83
CA GLN A 156 -8.18 -1.17 -29.77
C GLN A 156 -7.86 -2.27 -30.77
N ARG A 157 -6.63 -2.30 -31.28
CA ARG A 157 -6.19 -3.32 -32.25
C ARG A 157 -6.09 -4.71 -31.63
N THR A 158 -5.73 -4.80 -30.35
CA THR A 158 -5.35 -6.06 -29.71
C THR A 158 -6.46 -6.64 -28.83
N GLY A 159 -7.32 -5.78 -28.26
CA GLY A 159 -8.18 -6.15 -27.15
C GLY A 159 -7.40 -6.28 -25.84
N LEU A 160 -8.12 -6.63 -24.78
CA LEU A 160 -7.57 -6.80 -23.43
C LEU A 160 -7.11 -8.24 -23.18
N TYR A 161 -6.28 -8.41 -22.15
CA TYR A 161 -5.65 -9.65 -21.72
C TYR A 161 -6.64 -10.79 -21.40
N ASP A 162 -7.89 -10.46 -21.11
CA ASP A 162 -8.98 -11.38 -20.78
C ASP A 162 -9.94 -11.64 -21.96
N GLY A 163 -9.64 -11.08 -23.13
CA GLY A 163 -10.45 -11.21 -24.35
C GLY A 163 -11.53 -10.15 -24.50
N ARG A 164 -11.74 -9.24 -23.53
CA ARG A 164 -12.63 -8.10 -23.72
C ARG A 164 -12.11 -7.19 -24.83
N PRO A 165 -12.98 -6.67 -25.71
CA PRO A 165 -12.57 -5.64 -26.65
C PRO A 165 -12.27 -4.34 -25.90
N PHE A 166 -11.42 -3.49 -26.49
CA PHE A 166 -11.29 -2.10 -26.09
C PHE A 166 -11.73 -1.26 -27.29
N ASP A 167 -12.92 -0.70 -27.25
CA ASP A 167 -13.55 -0.02 -28.38
C ASP A 167 -13.40 1.52 -28.30
N ALA A 168 -14.12 2.26 -29.13
CA ALA A 168 -14.10 3.73 -29.11
C ALA A 168 -14.71 4.31 -27.83
N ASP A 169 -15.69 3.61 -27.24
CA ASP A 169 -16.45 4.04 -26.07
C ASP A 169 -15.83 3.55 -24.75
N SER A 170 -14.79 2.71 -24.82
CA SER A 170 -14.05 2.18 -23.68
C SER A 170 -13.18 3.25 -23.03
N ARG A 171 -13.24 3.33 -21.70
CA ARG A 171 -12.47 4.29 -20.89
C ARG A 171 -11.36 3.61 -20.11
N ILE A 172 -10.33 4.39 -19.76
CA ILE A 172 -9.31 3.98 -18.78
C ILE A 172 -9.58 4.80 -17.53
N VAL A 173 -10.08 4.15 -16.48
CA VAL A 173 -10.65 4.83 -15.32
C VAL A 173 -9.78 4.61 -14.09
N LEU A 174 -9.33 5.70 -13.47
CA LEU A 174 -8.65 5.66 -12.17
C LEU A 174 -9.67 5.53 -11.03
N VAL A 175 -9.73 4.37 -10.39
CA VAL A 175 -10.67 4.10 -9.29
C VAL A 175 -9.95 4.22 -7.95
N LEU A 176 -10.38 5.19 -7.14
CA LEU A 176 -9.84 5.52 -5.82
C LEU A 176 -10.75 4.90 -4.74
N ALA A 177 -10.34 3.75 -4.22
CA ALA A 177 -11.13 2.98 -3.25
C ALA A 177 -10.86 3.36 -1.78
N GLY A 178 -9.76 4.05 -1.49
CA GLY A 178 -9.46 4.49 -0.14
C GLY A 178 -10.26 5.72 0.28
N TYR A 179 -10.49 5.84 1.59
CA TYR A 179 -11.19 6.98 2.16
C TYR A 179 -10.33 8.26 2.17
N THR A 180 -11.00 9.41 2.18
CA THR A 180 -10.39 10.76 2.14
C THR A 180 -10.29 11.45 3.49
N ARG A 181 -10.85 10.85 4.55
CA ARG A 181 -11.00 11.45 5.90
C ARG A 181 -9.68 11.83 6.59
N ASP A 182 -8.56 11.23 6.19
CA ASP A 182 -7.24 11.49 6.78
C ASP A 182 -6.50 12.67 6.13
N ASP A 183 -7.07 13.32 5.12
CA ASP A 183 -6.62 14.65 4.69
C ASP A 183 -7.19 15.70 5.65
N THR A 184 -6.62 15.75 6.85
CA THR A 184 -7.05 16.68 7.93
C THR A 184 -6.94 18.16 7.51
N SER A 185 -6.15 18.46 6.48
CA SER A 185 -6.03 19.79 5.88
C SER A 185 -7.05 20.06 4.76
N GLY A 186 -7.67 19.02 4.20
CA GLY A 186 -8.51 19.06 2.99
C GLY A 186 -7.77 19.45 1.70
N GLY A 187 -6.48 19.81 1.80
CA GLY A 187 -5.75 20.42 0.70
C GLY A 187 -5.27 19.44 -0.34
N TYR A 188 -4.89 18.21 0.03
CA TYR A 188 -4.33 17.25 -0.92
C TYR A 188 -5.41 16.73 -1.86
N VAL A 189 -6.57 16.34 -1.33
CA VAL A 189 -7.69 15.84 -2.15
C VAL A 189 -8.13 16.88 -3.17
N GLN A 190 -8.20 18.15 -2.76
CA GLN A 190 -8.56 19.25 -3.66
C GLN A 190 -7.53 19.41 -4.79
N ARG A 191 -6.23 19.48 -4.47
CA ARG A 191 -5.16 19.59 -5.48
C ARG A 191 -5.11 18.38 -6.42
N LEU A 192 -5.43 17.18 -5.91
CA LEU A 192 -5.54 15.97 -6.73
C LEU A 192 -6.73 16.04 -7.69
N ARG A 193 -7.90 16.53 -7.25
CA ARG A 193 -9.08 16.73 -8.11
C ARG A 193 -8.80 17.75 -9.22
N GLU A 194 -8.09 18.83 -8.89
CA GLU A 194 -7.63 19.82 -9.89
C GLU A 194 -6.71 19.15 -10.91
N LYS A 195 -5.71 18.38 -10.47
CA LYS A 195 -4.83 17.64 -11.39
C LYS A 195 -5.58 16.65 -12.29
N ILE A 196 -6.57 15.92 -11.75
CA ILE A 196 -7.42 15.00 -12.53
C ILE A 196 -8.20 15.78 -13.60
N THR A 197 -8.77 16.92 -13.23
CA THR A 197 -9.51 17.80 -14.16
C THR A 197 -8.59 18.34 -15.25
N ASP A 198 -7.42 18.85 -14.89
CA ASP A 198 -6.43 19.38 -15.84
C ASP A 198 -5.91 18.30 -16.79
N ALA A 199 -5.74 17.07 -16.28
CA ALA A 199 -5.29 15.93 -17.06
C ALA A 199 -6.37 15.38 -18.01
N GLY A 200 -7.65 15.69 -17.74
CA GLY A 200 -8.78 15.24 -18.53
C GLY A 200 -9.06 13.74 -18.44
N ILE A 201 -8.67 13.08 -17.34
CA ILE A 201 -8.86 11.63 -17.16
C ILE A 201 -10.18 11.30 -16.46
N ASP A 202 -10.73 10.12 -16.73
CA ASP A 202 -11.82 9.56 -15.94
C ASP A 202 -11.29 9.06 -14.58
N ALA A 203 -11.86 9.57 -13.49
CA ALA A 203 -11.55 9.11 -12.14
C ALA A 203 -12.79 9.00 -11.26
N LEU A 204 -12.84 7.95 -10.45
CA LEU A 204 -13.95 7.64 -9.55
C LEU A 204 -13.45 7.56 -8.11
N PHE A 205 -14.05 8.35 -7.22
CA PHE A 205 -13.82 8.26 -5.77
C PHE A 205 -14.95 7.44 -5.16
N ILE A 206 -14.65 6.20 -4.75
CA ILE A 206 -15.68 5.24 -4.30
C ILE A 206 -15.53 4.88 -2.82
N GLY A 207 -14.65 5.56 -2.08
CA GLY A 207 -14.31 5.20 -0.70
C GLY A 207 -15.46 5.30 0.31
N ASP A 208 -16.62 5.86 -0.06
CA ASP A 208 -17.85 5.85 0.72
C ASP A 208 -18.69 4.56 0.53
N MET A 209 -18.37 3.78 -0.50
CA MET A 209 -18.98 2.48 -0.81
C MET A 209 -18.11 1.29 -0.36
N ILE A 210 -16.90 1.55 0.12
CA ILE A 210 -15.88 0.54 0.47
C ILE A 210 -15.59 0.56 1.97
N ASP A 211 -15.51 -0.61 2.58
CA ASP A 211 -15.09 -0.81 3.98
C ASP A 211 -14.24 -2.10 4.12
N HIS A 212 -13.83 -2.44 5.34
CA HIS A 212 -13.09 -3.66 5.66
C HIS A 212 -13.91 -4.93 5.40
N GLU A 213 -15.22 -4.87 5.67
CA GLU A 213 -16.15 -6.00 5.54
C GLU A 213 -17.35 -5.59 4.69
N ARG A 214 -17.87 -6.56 3.93
CA ARG A 214 -19.11 -6.42 3.18
C ARG A 214 -20.28 -6.21 4.14
N ARG A 215 -21.14 -5.24 3.85
CA ARG A 215 -22.34 -4.97 4.65
C ARG A 215 -23.49 -4.44 3.80
N GLN A 216 -24.70 -4.90 4.11
CA GLN A 216 -25.94 -4.33 3.58
C GLN A 216 -26.63 -3.52 4.69
N GLU A 217 -26.80 -2.21 4.49
CA GLU A 217 -27.51 -1.29 5.38
C GLU A 217 -28.73 -0.72 4.67
N GLY A 218 -29.85 -1.45 4.71
CA GLY A 218 -31.05 -1.08 3.95
C GLY A 218 -30.78 -1.12 2.45
N GLU A 219 -30.92 0.02 1.76
CA GLU A 219 -30.61 0.16 0.33
C GLU A 219 -29.11 0.39 0.06
N ARG A 220 -28.33 0.74 1.09
CA ARG A 220 -26.90 1.01 0.96
C ARG A 220 -26.12 -0.29 1.02
N LYS A 221 -25.47 -0.64 -0.09
CA LYS A 221 -24.55 -1.76 -0.19
C LYS A 221 -23.12 -1.27 -0.02
N ILE A 222 -22.42 -1.82 0.96
CA ILE A 222 -21.00 -1.58 1.22
C ILE A 222 -20.22 -2.80 0.78
N TYR A 223 -19.22 -2.59 -0.07
CA TYR A 223 -18.31 -3.63 -0.55
C TYR A 223 -17.07 -3.70 0.34
N SER A 224 -16.41 -4.85 0.37
CA SER A 224 -15.07 -4.89 0.96
C SER A 224 -14.06 -4.26 0.01
N LEU A 225 -12.93 -3.80 0.55
CA LEU A 225 -11.80 -3.37 -0.29
C LEU A 225 -11.37 -4.49 -1.27
N TRP A 226 -11.46 -5.75 -0.84
CA TRP A 226 -11.12 -6.93 -1.67
C TRP A 226 -12.02 -7.10 -2.89
N ASP A 227 -13.28 -6.64 -2.83
CA ASP A 227 -14.15 -6.63 -4.00
C ASP A 227 -13.59 -5.72 -5.10
N THR A 228 -12.92 -4.62 -4.76
CA THR A 228 -12.29 -3.75 -5.76
C THR A 228 -11.13 -4.43 -6.48
N TYR A 229 -10.34 -5.25 -5.76
CA TYR A 229 -9.25 -6.02 -6.36
C TYR A 229 -9.77 -7.09 -7.33
N VAL A 230 -10.93 -7.71 -7.06
CA VAL A 230 -11.53 -8.71 -7.96
C VAL A 230 -11.86 -8.14 -9.33
N HIS A 231 -12.31 -6.89 -9.38
CA HIS A 231 -12.75 -6.24 -10.62
C HIS A 231 -11.69 -5.35 -11.28
N ALA A 232 -10.52 -5.21 -10.67
CA ALA A 232 -9.44 -4.36 -11.16
C ALA A 232 -8.65 -5.04 -12.28
N ASP A 233 -8.25 -4.24 -13.27
CA ASP A 233 -7.38 -4.68 -14.35
C ASP A 233 -5.90 -4.46 -14.03
N PHE A 234 -5.62 -3.46 -13.23
CA PHE A 234 -4.27 -3.03 -12.89
C PHE A 234 -4.29 -2.27 -11.56
N VAL A 235 -3.21 -2.33 -10.78
CA VAL A 235 -3.10 -1.60 -9.51
C VAL A 235 -2.03 -0.51 -9.61
N THR A 236 -2.33 0.68 -9.08
CA THR A 236 -1.32 1.71 -8.85
C THR A 236 -0.97 1.79 -7.36
N TYR A 237 0.31 1.87 -7.09
CA TYR A 237 0.90 2.04 -5.77
C TYR A 237 2.07 3.03 -5.79
N PRO A 238 1.82 4.31 -6.12
CA PRO A 238 2.86 5.34 -6.25
C PRO A 238 3.32 5.93 -4.91
N SER A 239 3.12 5.20 -3.81
CA SER A 239 3.44 5.71 -2.47
C SER A 239 4.94 5.86 -2.31
N TRP A 240 5.39 7.08 -2.02
CA TRP A 240 6.81 7.40 -1.89
C TRP A 240 7.33 7.26 -0.46
N TRP A 241 6.43 7.09 0.51
CA TRP A 241 6.76 6.81 1.91
C TRP A 241 5.82 5.77 2.53
N GLU A 242 6.37 4.63 2.96
CA GLU A 242 5.66 3.50 3.55
C GLU A 242 6.54 2.78 4.57
N GLY A 243 5.94 2.32 5.67
CA GLY A 243 6.65 1.49 6.67
C GLY A 243 6.91 0.06 6.20
N TRP A 244 6.01 -0.50 5.37
CA TRP A 244 6.23 -1.79 4.71
C TRP A 244 5.66 -1.82 3.31
N GLY A 245 4.34 -1.88 3.21
CA GLY A 245 3.63 -1.73 1.94
C GLY A 245 2.64 -2.84 1.63
N ASN A 246 1.63 -2.98 2.49
CA ASN A 246 0.64 -4.05 2.38
C ASN A 246 -0.11 -4.04 1.04
N GLN A 247 -0.34 -2.88 0.42
CA GLN A 247 -1.00 -2.81 -0.89
C GLN A 247 -0.24 -3.58 -1.98
N LEU A 248 1.10 -3.65 -1.91
CA LEU A 248 1.88 -4.50 -2.81
C LEU A 248 1.52 -5.98 -2.62
N LEU A 249 1.50 -6.45 -1.37
CA LEU A 249 1.15 -7.84 -1.06
C LEU A 249 -0.32 -8.14 -1.40
N GLU A 250 -1.23 -7.18 -1.21
CA GLU A 250 -2.64 -7.29 -1.59
C GLU A 250 -2.81 -7.46 -3.10
N ALA A 251 -2.17 -6.60 -3.90
CA ALA A 251 -2.20 -6.68 -5.36
C ALA A 251 -1.59 -7.99 -5.88
N VAL A 252 -0.46 -8.42 -5.30
CA VAL A 252 0.18 -9.69 -5.63
C VAL A 252 -0.72 -10.86 -5.25
N ARG A 253 -1.39 -10.79 -4.09
CA ARG A 253 -2.33 -11.82 -3.64
C ARG A 253 -3.53 -11.95 -4.57
N ALA A 254 -4.02 -10.82 -5.07
CA ALA A 254 -5.07 -10.72 -6.07
C ALA A 254 -4.60 -11.09 -7.49
N LYS A 255 -3.31 -11.41 -7.68
CA LYS A 255 -2.68 -11.71 -8.97
C LYS A 255 -2.91 -10.60 -10.00
N LEU A 256 -2.72 -9.36 -9.57
CA LEU A 256 -2.79 -8.18 -10.43
C LEU A 256 -1.40 -7.63 -10.74
N PRO A 257 -1.17 -7.12 -11.96
CA PRO A 257 0.00 -6.29 -12.24
C PRO A 257 -0.09 -4.97 -11.46
N ILE A 258 1.06 -4.41 -11.13
CA ILE A 258 1.18 -3.22 -10.29
C ILE A 258 2.20 -2.24 -10.86
N ALA A 259 1.85 -0.95 -10.86
CA ALA A 259 2.80 0.15 -11.03
C ALA A 259 3.13 0.74 -9.67
N LEU A 260 4.41 0.78 -9.30
CA LEU A 260 4.85 1.23 -7.98
C LEU A 260 5.95 2.26 -8.05
N PHE A 261 5.95 3.17 -7.08
CA PHE A 261 7.14 3.97 -6.77
C PHE A 261 8.04 3.14 -5.88
N GLU A 262 9.32 3.07 -6.18
CA GLU A 262 10.30 2.28 -5.43
C GLU A 262 10.69 3.02 -4.14
N TYR A 263 9.77 3.05 -3.18
CA TYR A 263 9.97 3.73 -1.89
C TYR A 263 11.11 3.09 -1.08
N PRO A 264 11.68 3.80 -0.07
CA PRO A 264 12.90 3.38 0.61
C PRO A 264 12.89 1.95 1.16
N VAL A 265 11.80 1.53 1.81
CA VAL A 265 11.66 0.16 2.34
C VAL A 265 11.58 -0.87 1.22
N TYR A 266 10.92 -0.55 0.10
CA TYR A 266 10.89 -1.44 -1.07
C TYR A 266 12.30 -1.68 -1.59
N VAL A 267 13.09 -0.62 -1.78
CA VAL A 267 14.48 -0.72 -2.28
C VAL A 267 15.35 -1.52 -1.32
N ALA A 268 15.24 -1.25 -0.01
CA ALA A 268 16.08 -1.89 1.00
C ALA A 268 15.78 -3.38 1.20
N ASP A 269 14.51 -3.75 1.29
CA ASP A 269 14.13 -5.07 1.84
C ASP A 269 13.35 -5.97 0.86
N ILE A 270 12.68 -5.37 -0.13
CA ILE A 270 11.69 -6.06 -0.97
C ILE A 270 12.22 -6.29 -2.40
N LYS A 271 12.87 -5.28 -3.01
CA LYS A 271 13.31 -5.30 -4.43
C LYS A 271 14.22 -6.49 -4.72
N ALA A 272 15.16 -6.78 -3.82
CA ALA A 272 16.10 -7.90 -3.94
C ALA A 272 15.43 -9.29 -3.93
N ARG A 273 14.15 -9.39 -3.53
CA ARG A 273 13.38 -10.65 -3.57
C ARG A 273 12.93 -11.01 -4.99
N GLY A 274 13.02 -10.07 -5.93
CA GLY A 274 12.77 -10.30 -7.34
C GLY A 274 11.33 -10.08 -7.78
N PHE A 275 10.56 -9.24 -7.09
CA PHE A 275 9.26 -8.79 -7.60
C PHE A 275 9.40 -8.08 -8.95
N ARG A 276 8.45 -8.32 -9.84
CA ARG A 276 8.32 -7.67 -11.15
C ARG A 276 7.17 -6.67 -11.09
N ALA A 277 7.45 -5.40 -11.34
CA ALA A 277 6.45 -4.34 -11.31
C ALA A 277 6.79 -3.30 -12.36
N VAL A 278 5.78 -2.54 -12.79
CA VAL A 278 5.98 -1.32 -13.56
C VAL A 278 6.53 -0.27 -12.61
N SER A 279 7.71 0.28 -12.90
CA SER A 279 8.42 1.15 -11.95
C SER A 279 8.23 2.62 -12.29
N PHE A 280 7.90 3.43 -11.28
CA PHE A 280 8.01 4.89 -11.34
C PHE A 280 9.41 5.40 -10.92
N GLY A 281 10.37 4.50 -10.77
CA GLY A 281 11.69 4.79 -10.20
C GLY A 281 11.63 5.00 -8.69
N ASP A 282 12.75 5.45 -8.12
CA ASP A 282 12.96 5.66 -6.68
C ASP A 282 13.17 7.14 -6.31
N THR A 283 13.10 8.03 -7.31
CA THR A 283 13.50 9.44 -7.19
C THR A 283 12.37 10.37 -7.56
N ILE A 284 11.95 11.22 -6.61
CA ILE A 284 11.08 12.36 -6.90
C ILE A 284 11.92 13.42 -7.63
N TYR A 285 11.53 13.74 -8.86
CA TYR A 285 12.25 14.69 -9.71
C TYR A 285 11.95 16.15 -9.33
N SER A 286 10.69 16.47 -9.11
CA SER A 286 10.26 17.81 -8.73
C SER A 286 8.92 17.80 -8.01
N ARG A 287 8.49 18.97 -7.54
CA ARG A 287 7.13 19.25 -7.09
C ARG A 287 6.57 20.41 -7.90
N ASP A 288 5.31 20.34 -8.30
CA ASP A 288 4.65 21.47 -8.97
C ASP A 288 4.24 22.58 -8.00
N ALA A 289 3.62 23.65 -8.52
CA ALA A 289 3.10 24.76 -7.71
C ALA A 289 2.04 24.33 -6.67
N ARG A 290 1.43 23.15 -6.83
CA ARG A 290 0.48 22.53 -5.89
C ARG A 290 1.18 21.59 -4.90
N GLY A 291 2.50 21.47 -4.96
CA GLY A 291 3.29 20.57 -4.12
C GLY A 291 3.14 19.08 -4.47
N LEU A 292 2.48 18.76 -5.58
CA LEU A 292 2.32 17.38 -6.07
C LEU A 292 3.64 16.90 -6.67
N ILE A 293 3.99 15.65 -6.41
CA ILE A 293 5.27 15.08 -6.87
C ILE A 293 5.23 14.76 -8.36
N HIS A 294 6.41 14.86 -8.99
CA HIS A 294 6.65 14.45 -10.36
C HIS A 294 7.86 13.54 -10.43
N VAL A 295 7.81 12.55 -11.30
CA VAL A 295 8.97 11.80 -11.77
C VAL A 295 9.31 12.26 -13.19
N LYS A 296 10.41 11.78 -13.76
CA LYS A 296 10.79 12.21 -15.11
C LYS A 296 9.75 11.72 -16.14
N PRO A 297 9.37 12.54 -17.14
CA PRO A 297 8.35 12.16 -18.13
C PRO A 297 8.64 10.83 -18.84
N GLU A 298 9.91 10.56 -19.17
CA GLU A 298 10.32 9.30 -19.80
C GLU A 298 10.02 8.05 -18.96
N ILE A 299 9.96 8.18 -17.63
CA ILE A 299 9.58 7.09 -16.72
C ILE A 299 8.08 6.82 -16.82
N ILE A 300 7.25 7.87 -16.87
CA ILE A 300 5.81 7.73 -17.05
C ILE A 300 5.48 7.12 -18.41
N GLU A 301 6.15 7.57 -19.48
CA GLU A 301 5.97 7.00 -20.83
C GLU A 301 6.34 5.51 -20.88
N ALA A 302 7.48 5.13 -20.30
CA ALA A 302 7.89 3.73 -20.21
C ALA A 302 6.91 2.89 -19.37
N ALA A 303 6.43 3.44 -18.25
CA ALA A 303 5.44 2.80 -17.40
C ALA A 303 4.11 2.58 -18.13
N ALA A 304 3.66 3.56 -18.91
CA ALA A 304 2.47 3.45 -19.74
C ALA A 304 2.63 2.39 -20.84
N ASP A 305 3.79 2.30 -21.49
CA ASP A 305 4.05 1.28 -22.51
C ASP A 305 4.09 -0.14 -21.95
N GLU A 306 4.68 -0.32 -20.76
CA GLU A 306 4.65 -1.60 -20.07
C GLU A 306 3.25 -1.97 -19.58
N THR A 307 2.50 -0.99 -19.09
CA THR A 307 1.11 -1.19 -18.68
C THR A 307 0.24 -1.60 -19.87
N VAL A 308 0.38 -0.97 -21.04
CA VAL A 308 -0.30 -1.44 -22.27
C VAL A 308 0.09 -2.88 -22.58
N ALA A 309 1.37 -3.24 -22.51
CA ALA A 309 1.79 -4.60 -22.77
C ALA A 309 1.11 -5.61 -21.81
N LEU A 310 1.00 -5.29 -20.53
CA LEU A 310 0.34 -6.13 -19.52
C LEU A 310 -1.20 -6.15 -19.65
N LEU A 311 -1.79 -5.11 -20.23
CA LEU A 311 -3.21 -5.05 -20.54
C LEU A 311 -3.56 -5.78 -21.83
N THR A 312 -2.63 -5.99 -22.76
CA THR A 312 -2.90 -6.65 -24.06
C THR A 312 -2.31 -8.05 -24.18
N ASP A 313 -1.24 -8.38 -23.45
CA ASP A 313 -0.55 -9.67 -23.54
C ASP A 313 -0.87 -10.55 -22.32
N ALA A 314 -1.80 -11.49 -22.53
CA ALA A 314 -2.26 -12.42 -21.51
C ALA A 314 -1.15 -13.34 -20.98
N ALA A 315 -0.18 -13.72 -21.83
CA ALA A 315 0.91 -14.60 -21.44
C ALA A 315 1.90 -13.85 -20.55
N ARG A 316 2.32 -12.65 -20.98
CA ARG A 316 3.20 -11.78 -20.19
C ARG A 316 2.57 -11.39 -18.85
N ARG A 317 1.28 -11.03 -18.84
CA ARG A 317 0.54 -10.75 -17.60
C ARG A 317 0.56 -11.94 -16.66
N ARG A 318 0.18 -13.13 -17.15
CA ARG A 318 0.13 -14.36 -16.35
C ARG A 318 1.49 -14.72 -15.76
N GLU A 319 2.56 -14.60 -16.56
CA GLU A 319 3.92 -14.85 -16.11
C GLU A 319 4.31 -13.91 -14.96
N MET A 320 4.06 -12.61 -15.10
CA MET A 320 4.35 -11.63 -14.07
C MET A 320 3.61 -11.91 -12.76
N VAL A 321 2.30 -12.10 -12.82
CA VAL A 321 1.47 -12.22 -11.61
C VAL A 321 1.71 -13.54 -10.89
N GLU A 322 1.97 -14.64 -11.62
CA GLU A 322 2.29 -15.92 -11.00
C GLU A 322 3.70 -15.91 -10.39
N HIS A 323 4.69 -15.33 -11.07
CA HIS A 323 6.03 -15.14 -10.52
C HIS A 323 5.97 -14.36 -9.21
N ASN A 324 5.29 -13.21 -9.20
CA ASN A 324 5.14 -12.39 -8.00
C ASN A 324 4.41 -13.13 -6.89
N PHE A 325 3.36 -13.88 -7.21
CA PHE A 325 2.62 -14.69 -6.23
C PHE A 325 3.53 -15.72 -5.55
N GLN A 326 4.37 -16.43 -6.31
CA GLN A 326 5.31 -17.41 -5.74
C GLN A 326 6.42 -16.75 -4.92
N VAL A 327 6.94 -15.60 -5.35
CA VAL A 327 7.89 -14.80 -4.54
C VAL A 327 7.24 -14.41 -3.22
N ALA A 328 6.01 -13.89 -3.24
CA ALA A 328 5.34 -13.47 -2.02
C ALA A 328 4.97 -14.62 -1.10
N ARG A 329 4.50 -15.74 -1.65
CA ARG A 329 4.21 -16.96 -0.88
C ARG A 329 5.47 -17.50 -0.19
N ARG A 330 6.63 -17.40 -0.83
CA ARG A 330 7.90 -17.87 -0.24
C ARG A 330 8.40 -16.99 0.90
N TYR A 331 8.33 -15.66 0.74
CA TYR A 331 9.00 -14.73 1.66
C TYR A 331 8.06 -13.98 2.61
N PHE A 332 6.77 -13.91 2.30
CA PHE A 332 5.79 -13.07 3.01
C PHE A 332 4.48 -13.83 3.31
N SER A 333 4.54 -15.15 3.47
CA SER A 333 3.40 -15.98 3.90
C SER A 333 3.35 -16.16 5.41
N LEU A 334 2.23 -16.69 5.91
CA LEU A 334 2.12 -17.16 7.29
C LEU A 334 3.17 -18.24 7.64
N GLY A 335 3.57 -19.05 6.66
CA GLY A 335 4.69 -19.99 6.81
C GLY A 335 6.02 -19.28 7.07
N ALA A 336 6.33 -18.25 6.29
CA ALA A 336 7.53 -17.43 6.50
C ALA A 336 7.49 -16.71 7.87
N LEU A 337 6.32 -16.22 8.29
CA LEU A 337 6.17 -15.62 9.62
C LEU A 337 6.50 -16.61 10.73
N ARG A 338 6.04 -17.86 10.63
CA ARG A 338 6.36 -18.90 11.61
C ARG A 338 7.87 -19.08 11.77
N ASP A 339 8.61 -19.16 10.66
CA ASP A 339 10.08 -19.31 10.68
C ASP A 339 10.77 -18.11 11.36
N HIS A 340 10.25 -16.88 11.15
CA HIS A 340 10.74 -15.69 11.85
C HIS A 340 10.47 -15.73 13.36
N LEU A 341 9.29 -16.19 13.77
CA LEU A 341 8.85 -16.24 15.16
C LEU A 341 9.50 -17.37 15.97
N GLU A 342 9.67 -18.55 15.39
CA GLU A 342 10.35 -19.69 16.05
C GLU A 342 11.76 -19.31 16.50
N ALA A 343 12.46 -18.52 15.68
CA ALA A 343 13.79 -18.06 16.00
C ALA A 343 13.83 -16.89 17.00
N LEU A 344 12.67 -16.37 17.45
CA LEU A 344 12.53 -15.35 18.50
C LEU A 344 12.03 -15.93 19.83
N MET A 345 11.43 -17.12 19.80
CA MET A 345 10.87 -17.79 20.98
C MET A 345 11.61 -19.11 21.20
N PRO A 346 12.87 -19.11 21.68
CA PRO A 346 13.51 -20.35 22.09
C PRO A 346 12.66 -21.01 23.19
N GLY A 347 12.34 -22.30 22.97
CA GLY A 347 11.42 -23.07 23.81
C GLY A 347 11.88 -23.31 25.24
#